data_AF-A0A3D5ZK37-F1
#
_entry.id   AF-A0A3D5ZK37-F1
#
_cell.length_a   1.000
_cell.length_b   1.000
_cell.length_c   1.000
_cell.angle_alpha   90.00
_cell.angle_beta   90.00
_cell.angle_gamma   90.00
#
_symmetry.space_group_name_H-M   'P 1'
#
loop_
_entity.id
_entity.type
_entity.pdbx_description
1 polymer ?
#
loop_
_entity_poly.entity_id
_entity_poly.type
_entity_poly.pdbx_seq_one_letter_code
_entity_poly.pdbx_strand_id
1 'polypeptide(L)'
;MDNLIELTDDLFDICSRLKSVNSDYFVVYNVTKKRFEVHNKSLSKQSLAFVVPFDELDCRTVDYALYTRAENVERIVADIERHNAEAEKAALKAEADNCIGRLDCAVEE
;
A
#
# COMPACT_ATOMS: atom_id res chain seq x y z
N MET A 1 -10.96 -22.54 7.05
CA MET A 1 -9.75 -21.82 6.59
C MET A 1 -9.12 -22.75 5.59
N ASP A 2 -9.74 -22.85 4.42
CA ASP A 2 -9.49 -23.98 3.54
C ASP A 2 -8.61 -23.44 2.41
N ASN A 3 -7.44 -24.07 2.22
CA ASN A 3 -6.42 -23.74 1.21
C ASN A 3 -5.42 -22.60 1.56
N LEU A 4 -5.03 -22.47 2.82
CA LEU A 4 -3.85 -21.70 3.21
C LEU A 4 -2.68 -22.66 3.45
N ILE A 5 -1.54 -22.39 2.82
CA ILE A 5 -0.30 -23.13 3.04
C ILE A 5 0.66 -22.19 3.76
N GLU A 6 1.06 -22.52 4.98
CA GLU A 6 2.08 -21.73 5.69
C GLU A 6 3.46 -21.98 5.08
N LEU A 7 4.18 -20.90 4.79
CA LEU A 7 5.57 -20.95 4.35
C LEU A 7 6.46 -20.75 5.57
N THR A 8 7.23 -21.78 5.89
CA THR A 8 8.21 -21.73 6.99
C THR A 8 9.60 -21.34 6.50
N ASP A 9 9.91 -21.67 5.25
CA ASP A 9 11.23 -21.51 4.63
C ASP A 9 11.06 -21.12 3.16
N ASP A 10 11.93 -20.25 2.66
CA ASP A 10 11.89 -19.75 1.28
C ASP A 10 13.31 -19.45 0.76
N LEU A 11 13.46 -19.38 -0.56
CA LEU A 11 14.76 -19.27 -1.23
C LEU A 11 15.57 -18.03 -0.83
N PHE A 12 14.92 -16.96 -0.38
CA PHE A 12 15.55 -15.68 -0.08
C PHE A 12 15.42 -15.27 1.39
N ASP A 13 15.09 -16.22 2.26
CA ASP A 13 14.89 -16.03 3.70
C ASP A 13 13.87 -14.91 4.03
N ILE A 14 12.91 -14.63 3.16
CA ILE A 14 11.92 -13.56 3.35
C ILE A 14 11.07 -13.81 4.59
N CYS A 15 10.66 -15.06 4.84
CA CYS A 15 9.91 -15.46 6.02
C CYS A 15 10.70 -15.15 7.32
N SER A 16 12.01 -15.41 7.30
CA SER A 16 12.91 -15.11 8.43
C SER A 16 13.12 -13.60 8.60
N ARG A 17 13.32 -12.87 7.49
CA ARG A 17 13.50 -11.41 7.52
C ARG A 17 12.26 -10.66 7.99
N LEU A 18 11.07 -11.14 7.63
CA LEU A 18 9.80 -10.58 8.13
C LEU A 18 9.70 -10.70 9.66
N LYS A 19 10.23 -11.77 10.26
CA LYS A 19 10.28 -11.91 11.73
C LYS A 19 11.17 -10.87 12.41
N SER A 20 12.19 -10.34 11.71
CA SER A 20 12.98 -9.20 12.21
C SER A 20 12.17 -7.90 12.25
N VAL A 21 11.14 -7.77 11.42
CA VAL A 21 10.20 -6.64 11.45
C VAL A 21 9.18 -6.84 12.57
N ASN A 22 8.60 -8.02 12.68
CA ASN A 22 7.71 -8.41 13.77
C ASN A 22 7.78 -9.93 13.98
N SER A 23 8.13 -10.36 15.19
CA SER A 23 8.31 -11.78 15.52
C SER A 23 7.05 -12.63 15.36
N ASP A 24 5.87 -12.02 15.42
CA ASP A 24 4.59 -12.71 15.30
C ASP A 24 4.13 -12.86 13.85
N TYR A 25 4.90 -12.36 12.87
CA TYR A 25 4.57 -12.51 11.46
C TYR A 25 4.86 -13.91 10.93
N PHE A 26 3.92 -14.41 10.13
CA PHE A 26 4.05 -15.65 9.37
C PHE A 26 3.41 -15.48 7.99
N VAL A 27 4.03 -16.09 6.99
CA VAL A 27 3.60 -15.99 5.59
C VAL A 27 2.75 -17.19 5.25
N VAL A 28 1.65 -16.97 4.56
CA VAL A 28 0.83 -18.03 3.99
C VAL A 28 0.60 -17.78 2.51
N TYR A 29 0.54 -18.85 1.72
CA TYR A 29 0.08 -18.82 0.36
C TYR A 29 -1.38 -19.27 0.29
N ASN A 30 -2.24 -18.38 -0.19
CA ASN A 30 -3.65 -18.67 -0.39
C ASN A 30 -3.84 -19.31 -1.76
N VAL A 31 -4.07 -20.62 -1.81
CA VAL A 31 -4.17 -21.35 -3.08
C VAL A 31 -5.44 -20.98 -3.85
N THR A 32 -6.52 -20.63 -3.14
CA THR A 32 -7.79 -20.20 -3.76
C THR A 32 -7.63 -18.86 -4.49
N LYS A 33 -6.94 -17.90 -3.86
CA LYS A 33 -6.72 -16.55 -4.40
C LYS A 33 -5.40 -16.40 -5.16
N LYS A 34 -4.55 -17.44 -5.15
CA LYS A 34 -3.21 -17.48 -5.75
C LYS A 34 -2.34 -16.28 -5.39
N ARG A 35 -2.24 -15.99 -4.10
CA ARG A 35 -1.48 -14.83 -3.60
C ARG A 35 -0.87 -15.09 -2.24
N PHE A 36 0.20 -14.37 -1.94
CA PHE A 36 0.83 -14.38 -0.62
C PHE A 36 0.12 -13.43 0.35
N GLU A 37 -0.12 -13.91 1.56
CA GLU A 37 -0.75 -13.17 2.64
C GLU A 37 0.17 -13.24 3.87
N VAL A 38 0.38 -12.11 4.54
CA VAL A 38 1.14 -12.04 5.78
C VAL A 38 0.16 -11.94 6.93
N HIS A 39 0.32 -12.83 7.90
CA HIS A 39 -0.51 -12.92 9.07
C HIS A 39 0.29 -12.63 10.34
N ASN A 40 -0.39 -12.20 11.39
CA ASN A 40 0.15 -11.88 12.69
C ASN A 40 -0.54 -12.74 13.77
N LYS A 41 0.26 -13.50 14.52
CA LYS A 41 -0.22 -14.40 15.59
C LYS A 41 -0.85 -13.66 16.77
N SER A 42 -0.47 -12.41 17.02
CA SER A 42 -1.01 -11.60 18.13
C SER A 42 -2.48 -11.17 17.93
N LEU A 43 -3.00 -11.23 16.70
CA LEU A 43 -4.38 -10.83 16.40
C LEU A 43 -5.35 -12.00 16.61
N SER A 44 -6.16 -11.92 17.66
CA SER A 44 -7.01 -13.02 18.15
C SER A 44 -8.26 -13.35 17.32
N LYS A 45 -8.73 -12.43 16.45
CA LYS A 45 -9.95 -12.62 15.63
C LYS A 45 -9.69 -12.64 14.12
N GLN A 46 -8.73 -11.86 13.64
CA GLN A 46 -8.32 -11.81 12.25
C GLN A 46 -6.81 -11.70 12.20
N SER A 47 -6.14 -12.79 11.85
CA SER A 47 -4.69 -12.82 11.78
C SER A 47 -4.14 -12.10 10.56
N LEU A 48 -4.95 -11.76 9.54
CA LEU A 48 -4.46 -11.10 8.33
C LEU A 48 -3.90 -9.71 8.65
N ALA A 49 -2.59 -9.54 8.48
CA ALA A 49 -1.93 -8.25 8.65
C ALA A 49 -1.99 -7.45 7.34
N PHE A 50 -1.49 -8.03 6.25
CA PHE A 50 -1.59 -7.44 4.91
C PHE A 50 -1.49 -8.50 3.82
N VAL A 51 -2.00 -8.16 2.64
CA VAL A 51 -1.83 -8.96 1.42
C VAL A 51 -0.60 -8.45 0.69
N VAL A 52 0.27 -9.36 0.24
CA VAL A 52 1.45 -9.00 -0.53
C VAL A 52 0.99 -8.50 -1.91
N PRO A 53 1.34 -7.28 -2.34
CA PRO A 53 0.88 -6.72 -3.61
C PRO A 53 1.68 -7.24 -4.83
N PHE A 54 2.46 -8.29 -4.64
CA PHE A 54 3.36 -8.86 -5.64
C PHE A 54 3.03 -10.34 -5.84
N ASP A 55 3.27 -10.83 -7.06
CA ASP A 55 3.01 -12.23 -7.42
C ASP A 55 4.01 -13.21 -6.78
N GLU A 56 5.17 -12.70 -6.35
CA GLU A 56 6.28 -13.48 -5.81
C GLU A 56 6.72 -12.96 -4.43
N LEU A 57 7.25 -13.86 -3.61
CA LEU A 57 7.78 -13.53 -2.30
C LEU A 57 9.26 -13.13 -2.42
N ASP A 58 9.52 -11.82 -2.47
CA ASP A 58 10.86 -11.26 -2.58
C ASP A 58 11.14 -10.13 -1.57
N CYS A 59 12.29 -9.46 -1.70
CA CYS A 59 12.71 -8.38 -0.81
C CYS A 59 11.70 -7.22 -0.71
N ARG A 60 10.92 -6.95 -1.77
CA ARG A 60 9.92 -5.88 -1.79
C ARG A 60 8.82 -6.13 -0.76
N THR A 61 8.58 -7.39 -0.39
CA THR A 61 7.63 -7.74 0.67
C THR A 61 8.08 -7.24 2.03
N VAL A 62 9.39 -7.34 2.33
CA VAL A 62 9.97 -6.83 3.58
C VAL A 62 9.92 -5.32 3.60
N ASP A 63 10.26 -4.68 2.47
CA ASP A 63 10.20 -3.22 2.33
C ASP A 63 8.77 -2.71 2.50
N TYR A 64 7.79 -3.43 1.94
CA TYR A 64 6.38 -3.11 2.09
C TYR A 64 5.91 -3.28 3.55
N ALA A 65 6.35 -4.33 4.24
CA ALA A 65 6.06 -4.52 5.66
C ALA A 65 6.59 -3.36 6.50
N LEU A 66 7.81 -2.88 6.23
CA LEU A 66 8.41 -1.72 6.89
C LEU A 66 7.67 -0.41 6.56
N TYR A 67 7.26 -0.24 5.31
CA TYR A 67 6.53 0.93 4.83
C TYR A 67 5.15 1.03 5.49
N THR A 68 4.42 -0.09 5.59
CA THR A 68 3.04 -0.14 6.12
C THR A 68 2.95 -0.19 7.65
N ARG A 69 4.07 -0.18 8.38
CA ARG A 69 4.06 -0.09 9.85
C ARG A 69 3.28 1.13 10.32
N ALA A 70 2.55 0.99 11.43
CA ALA A 70 1.75 2.07 12.03
C ALA A 70 2.53 3.38 12.22
N GLU A 71 3.81 3.28 12.56
CA GLU A 71 4.75 4.42 12.69
C GLU A 71 4.90 5.24 11.39
N ASN A 72 4.76 4.61 10.23
CA ASN A 72 4.83 5.26 8.92
C ASN A 72 3.46 5.64 8.37
N VAL A 73 2.36 5.06 8.87
CA VAL A 73 1.00 5.31 8.37
C VAL A 73 0.65 6.79 8.49
N GLU A 74 0.96 7.45 9.59
CA GLU A 74 0.69 8.89 9.77
C GLU A 74 1.41 9.74 8.71
N ARG A 75 2.68 9.44 8.44
CA ARG A 75 3.46 10.14 7.41
C ARG A 75 2.89 9.91 6.01
N ILE A 76 2.49 8.67 5.70
CA ILE A 76 1.91 8.31 4.41
C ILE A 76 0.58 9.02 4.20
N VAL A 77 -0.28 9.06 5.21
CA VAL A 77 -1.56 9.77 5.16
C VAL A 77 -1.34 11.25 4.93
N ALA A 78 -0.41 11.88 5.66
CA ALA A 78 -0.06 13.28 5.47
C ALA A 78 0.49 13.58 4.07
N ASP A 79 1.29 12.67 3.51
CA ASP A 79 1.82 12.79 2.15
C ASP A 79 0.70 12.68 1.09
N ILE A 80 -0.27 11.77 1.28
CA ILE A 80 -1.44 11.63 0.41
C ILE A 80 -2.32 12.88 0.45
N GLU A 81 -2.62 13.40 1.64
CA GLU A 81 -3.43 14.61 1.81
C GLU A 81 -2.78 15.82 1.14
N ARG A 82 -1.46 15.97 1.28
CA ARG A 82 -0.70 17.04 0.61
C ARG A 82 -0.80 16.95 -0.91
N HIS A 83 -0.63 15.76 -1.48
CA HIS A 83 -0.77 15.57 -2.92
C HIS A 83 -2.19 15.85 -3.42
N ASN A 84 -3.22 15.47 -2.67
CA ASN A 84 -4.61 15.76 -3.02
C ASN A 84 -4.89 17.27 -3.00
N ALA A 85 -4.40 17.98 -1.98
CA ALA A 85 -4.55 19.44 -1.88
C ALA A 85 -3.84 20.16 -3.03
N GLU A 86 -2.66 19.69 -3.45
CA GLU A 86 -1.94 20.24 -4.60
C GLU A 86 -2.69 19.99 -5.92
N ALA A 87 -3.22 18.78 -6.11
CA ALA A 87 -4.00 18.41 -7.29
C ALA A 87 -5.29 19.24 -7.40
N GLU A 88 -6.01 19.43 -6.28
CA GLU A 88 -7.22 20.26 -6.22
C GLU A 88 -6.92 21.72 -6.56
N LYS A 89 -5.83 22.27 -6.01
CA LYS A 89 -5.39 23.64 -6.31
C LYS A 89 -5.00 23.81 -7.79
N ALA A 90 -4.33 22.82 -8.37
CA ALA A 90 -3.96 22.83 -9.78
C ALA A 90 -5.21 22.78 -10.68
N ALA A 91 -6.20 21.94 -10.34
CA ALA A 91 -7.46 21.84 -11.06
C ALA A 91 -8.24 23.17 -11.02
N LEU A 92 -8.40 23.78 -9.84
CA LEU A 92 -9.06 25.08 -9.69
C LEU A 92 -8.37 26.18 -10.49
N LYS A 93 -7.03 26.19 -10.51
CA LYS A 93 -6.27 27.16 -11.29
C LYS A 93 -6.48 26.96 -12.79
N ALA A 94 -6.45 25.72 -13.27
CA ALA A 94 -6.71 25.40 -14.67
C ALA A 94 -8.14 25.80 -15.09
N GLU A 95 -9.14 25.60 -14.23
CA GLU A 95 -10.52 26.03 -14.44
C GLU A 95 -10.62 27.56 -14.56
N ALA A 96 -9.93 28.29 -13.66
CA ALA A 96 -9.89 29.75 -13.68
C ALA A 96 -9.20 30.30 -14.94
N ASP A 97 -8.05 29.74 -15.30
CA ASP A 97 -7.30 30.12 -16.51
C ASP A 97 -8.13 29.87 -17.79
N ASN A 98 -8.89 28.76 -17.83
CA ASN A 98 -9.80 28.45 -18.95
C ASN A 98 -10.98 29.44 -19.04
N CYS A 99 -11.60 29.79 -17.90
CA CYS A 99 -12.64 30.82 -17.86
C CYS A 99 -12.13 32.18 -18.36
N ILE A 100 -10.93 32.60 -17.92
CA ILE A 100 -10.33 33.87 -18.35
C ILE A 100 -10.08 33.85 -19.86
N GLY A 101 -9.47 32.78 -20.40
CA GLY A 101 -9.25 32.66 -21.84
C GLY A 101 -10.54 32.67 -22.68
N ARG A 102 -11.65 32.13 -22.15
CA ARG A 102 -12.96 32.21 -22.81
C ARG A 102 -13.58 33.60 -22.78
N LEU A 103 -13.33 34.37 -21.72
CA LEU A 103 -13.78 35.76 -21.60
C LEU A 103 -13.00 36.68 -22.54
N ASP A 104 -11.67 36.52 -22.62
CA ASP A 104 -10.82 37.32 -23.52
C ASP A 104 -11.20 37.10 -25.01
N CYS A 105 -11.54 35.86 -25.38
CA CYS A 105 -11.99 35.55 -26.75
C CYS A 105 -13.38 36.10 -27.09
N ALA A 106 -14.19 36.49 -26.09
CA ALA A 106 -15.56 37.01 -26.28
C ALA A 106 -15.64 38.55 -26.26
N VAL A 107 -14.56 39.24 -25.90
CA VAL A 107 -14.49 40.72 -25.83
C VAL A 107 -13.84 41.31 -27.09
N GLU A 108 -13.17 40.49 -27.91
CA GLU A 108 -12.55 40.92 -29.17
C GLU A 108 -13.49 40.86 -30.42
N GLU A 109 -14.77 40.47 -30.26
CA GLU A 109 -15.81 40.57 -31.30
C GLU A 109 -16.70 41.81 -31.13
#